data_AF-A0AAV6TKT3-F1
#
_entry.id   AF-A0AAV6TKT3-F1
#
_cell.length_a   1.000
_cell.length_b   1.000
_cell.length_c   1.000
_cell.angle_alpha   90.00
_cell.angle_beta   90.00
_cell.angle_gamma   90.00
#
_symmetry.space_group_name_H-M   'P 1'
#
loop_
_entity.id
_entity.type
_entity.pdbx_description
1 polymer ?
#
loop_
_entity_poly.entity_id
_entity_poly.type
_entity_poly.pdbx_seq_one_letter_code
_entity_poly.pdbx_strand_id
1 'polypeptide(L)'
;FVQGNYVLPSDEIVNEQEEYFDTILCMSLTKWIHLNWGDTGIKRLFKRAYNQLRPGGHLLLEAQTYQSYAKKKKITEDVFKNYSQIKLYPEKFNEYLLKKVGFETCELVDRPDHSAEGFRRPIYLFTKGINVETSKGEIQRKHVIYHYSSDSHCEDSDVDQLSD
;
A
#
# COMPACT_ATOMS: atom_id res chain seq x y z
N PHE A 1 -1.48 3.39 -20.10
CA PHE A 1 -1.41 3.17 -18.64
C PHE A 1 -0.23 2.29 -18.33
N VAL A 2 0.44 2.49 -17.20
CA VAL A 2 1.49 1.58 -16.73
C VAL A 2 0.81 0.52 -15.88
N GLN A 3 1.06 -0.75 -16.21
CA GLN A 3 0.58 -1.90 -15.44
C GLN A 3 1.76 -2.53 -14.71
N GLY A 4 1.58 -2.90 -13.46
CA GLY A 4 2.60 -3.58 -12.69
C GLY A 4 2.17 -3.87 -11.26
N ASN A 5 2.81 -4.88 -10.66
CA ASN A 5 2.62 -5.20 -9.26
C ASN A 5 3.39 -4.19 -8.39
N TYR A 6 2.70 -3.51 -7.47
CA TYR A 6 3.34 -2.58 -6.56
C TYR A 6 4.18 -3.28 -5.47
N VAL A 7 3.91 -4.56 -5.18
CA VAL A 7 4.72 -5.36 -4.27
C VAL A 7 5.95 -5.89 -5.02
N LEU A 8 7.12 -5.33 -4.68
CA LEU A 8 8.39 -5.71 -5.29
C LEU A 8 8.89 -7.08 -4.76
N PRO A 9 9.69 -7.82 -5.55
CA PRO A 9 10.07 -9.19 -5.22
C PRO A 9 11.10 -9.29 -4.09
N SER A 10 11.82 -8.22 -3.77
CA SER A 10 12.84 -8.22 -2.70
C SER A 10 12.92 -6.89 -1.94
N ASP A 11 13.50 -6.94 -0.75
CA ASP A 11 13.65 -5.76 0.12
C ASP A 11 14.74 -4.81 -0.42
N GLU A 12 15.75 -5.36 -1.11
CA GLU A 12 16.82 -4.61 -1.76
C GLU A 12 16.25 -3.63 -2.80
N ILE A 13 15.38 -4.11 -3.69
CA ILE A 13 14.75 -3.28 -4.73
C ILE A 13 13.80 -2.24 -4.11
N VAL A 14 13.16 -2.57 -2.98
CA VAL A 14 12.35 -1.60 -2.22
C VAL A 14 13.22 -0.48 -1.63
N ASN A 15 14.42 -0.81 -1.15
CA ASN A 15 15.35 0.15 -0.56
C ASN A 15 16.00 1.06 -1.60
N GLU A 16 16.07 0.64 -2.86
CA GLU A 16 16.59 1.43 -3.99
C GLU A 16 15.57 2.40 -4.60
N GLN A 17 14.34 2.47 -4.06
CA GLN A 17 13.31 3.37 -4.59
C GLN A 17 13.65 4.83 -4.31
N GLU A 18 13.60 5.67 -5.34
CA GLU A 18 13.75 7.12 -5.22
C GLU A 18 12.42 7.84 -4.95
N GLU A 19 12.52 9.08 -4.51
CA GLU A 19 11.40 9.96 -4.20
C GLU A 19 10.79 10.59 -5.46
N TYR A 20 9.51 10.37 -5.69
CA TYR A 20 8.81 10.83 -6.90
C TYR A 20 7.49 11.53 -6.61
N PHE A 21 6.84 11.20 -5.50
CA PHE A 21 5.46 11.59 -5.24
C PHE A 21 5.36 12.52 -4.03
N ASP A 22 4.44 13.48 -4.13
CA ASP A 22 4.03 14.30 -2.98
C ASP A 22 2.88 13.62 -2.22
N THR A 23 2.11 12.75 -2.88
CA THR A 23 1.02 12.00 -2.28
C THR A 23 0.86 10.62 -2.94
N ILE A 24 0.63 9.59 -2.13
CA ILE A 24 0.30 8.24 -2.56
C ILE A 24 -1.05 7.85 -1.94
N LEU A 25 -1.94 7.28 -2.75
CA LEU A 25 -3.23 6.76 -2.31
C LEU A 25 -3.15 5.23 -2.17
N CYS A 26 -3.46 4.72 -0.98
CA CYS A 26 -3.56 3.30 -0.69
C CYS A 26 -4.98 3.00 -0.17
N MET A 27 -5.95 3.04 -1.08
CA MET A 27 -7.36 2.92 -0.76
C MET A 27 -7.87 1.52 -1.07
N SER A 28 -8.44 0.83 -0.08
CA SER A 28 -9.02 -0.50 -0.27
C SER A 28 -8.09 -1.54 -0.92
N LEU A 29 -6.78 -1.40 -0.73
CA LEU A 29 -5.77 -2.24 -1.38
C LEU A 29 -5.14 -3.27 -0.43
N THR A 30 -4.97 -2.90 0.84
CA THR A 30 -4.14 -3.67 1.78
C THR A 30 -4.63 -5.10 1.96
N LYS A 31 -5.94 -5.36 2.03
CA LYS A 31 -6.45 -6.74 2.10
C LYS A 31 -5.93 -7.64 0.97
N TRP A 32 -5.98 -7.14 -0.26
CA TRP A 32 -5.59 -7.93 -1.43
C TRP A 32 -4.09 -8.18 -1.43
N ILE A 33 -3.30 -7.18 -1.04
CA ILE A 33 -1.85 -7.37 -0.90
C ILE A 33 -1.53 -8.38 0.21
N HIS A 34 -2.20 -8.26 1.34
CA HIS A 34 -1.96 -9.10 2.51
C HIS A 34 -2.32 -10.57 2.26
N LEU A 35 -3.41 -10.82 1.52
CA LEU A 35 -3.82 -12.16 1.14
C LEU A 35 -2.87 -12.79 0.10
N ASN A 36 -2.36 -12.02 -0.87
CA ASN A 36 -1.51 -12.56 -1.93
C ASN A 36 -0.02 -12.66 -1.56
N TRP A 37 0.50 -11.76 -0.71
CA TRP A 37 1.93 -11.68 -0.38
C TRP A 37 2.22 -11.69 1.13
N GLY A 38 1.21 -11.93 1.96
CA GLY A 38 1.36 -12.03 3.42
C GLY A 38 1.86 -10.74 4.07
N ASP A 39 2.28 -10.87 5.33
CA ASP A 39 2.90 -9.78 6.10
C ASP A 39 4.08 -9.14 5.33
N THR A 40 4.89 -9.95 4.63
CA THR A 40 6.04 -9.47 3.85
C THR A 40 5.62 -8.50 2.76
N GLY A 41 4.57 -8.82 2.00
CA GLY A 41 4.03 -7.94 0.98
C GLY A 41 3.52 -6.61 1.53
N ILE A 42 2.84 -6.64 2.67
CA ILE A 42 2.37 -5.42 3.35
C ILE A 42 3.52 -4.54 3.81
N LYS A 43 4.58 -5.13 4.39
CA LYS A 43 5.76 -4.39 4.83
C LYS A 43 6.47 -3.74 3.65
N ARG A 44 6.60 -4.46 2.53
CA ARG A 44 7.19 -3.93 1.29
C ARG A 44 6.35 -2.82 0.67
N LEU A 45 5.03 -2.99 0.61
CA LEU A 45 4.09 -1.94 0.17
C LEU A 45 4.33 -0.65 0.94
N PHE A 46 4.32 -0.72 2.28
CA PHE A 46 4.47 0.47 3.11
C PHE A 46 5.86 1.10 3.01
N LYS A 47 6.92 0.28 3.01
CA LYS A 47 8.29 0.78 2.88
C LYS A 47 8.53 1.42 1.51
N ARG A 48 8.02 0.80 0.44
CA ARG A 48 8.07 1.37 -0.92
C ARG A 48 7.35 2.70 -1.00
N ALA A 49 6.12 2.78 -0.48
CA ALA A 49 5.36 4.03 -0.46
C ALA A 49 6.13 5.15 0.26
N TYR A 50 6.70 4.85 1.44
CA TYR A 50 7.52 5.82 2.18
C TYR A 50 8.77 6.27 1.41
N ASN A 51 9.49 5.33 0.79
CA ASN A 51 10.70 5.66 0.02
C ASN A 51 10.37 6.50 -1.23
N GLN A 52 9.20 6.29 -1.83
CA GLN A 52 8.77 7.04 -3.01
C GLN A 52 8.14 8.42 -2.70
N LEU A 53 7.81 8.69 -1.43
CA LEU A 53 7.33 10.01 -1.02
C LEU A 53 8.50 10.98 -0.85
N ARG A 54 8.36 12.21 -1.33
CA ARG A 54 9.29 13.31 -1.00
C ARG A 54 9.20 13.67 0.49
N PRO A 55 10.19 14.37 1.07
CA PRO A 55 10.07 14.92 2.42
C PRO A 55 8.84 15.83 2.52
N GLY A 56 8.05 15.69 3.58
CA GLY A 56 6.74 16.34 3.70
C GLY A 56 5.62 15.69 2.88
N GLY A 57 5.89 14.60 2.15
CA GLY A 57 4.91 13.87 1.35
C GLY A 57 3.94 13.04 2.20
N HIS A 58 2.81 12.69 1.59
CA HIS A 58 1.67 12.10 2.30
C HIS A 58 1.27 10.72 1.77
N LEU A 59 0.97 9.79 2.68
CA LEU A 59 0.26 8.55 2.36
C LEU A 59 -1.17 8.62 2.91
N LEU A 60 -2.15 8.53 2.03
CA LEU A 60 -3.55 8.31 2.42
C LEU A 60 -3.82 6.81 2.42
N LEU A 61 -4.20 6.28 3.59
CA LEU A 61 -4.45 4.86 3.80
C LEU A 61 -5.88 4.61 4.27
N GLU A 62 -6.58 3.76 3.53
CA GLU A 62 -7.88 3.22 3.91
C GLU A 62 -7.79 1.69 3.91
N ALA A 63 -7.43 1.12 5.07
CA ALA A 63 -7.24 -0.31 5.22
C ALA A 63 -8.56 -1.03 5.53
N GLN A 64 -8.78 -2.18 4.88
CA GLN A 64 -9.92 -3.03 5.24
C GLN A 64 -9.66 -3.79 6.55
N THR A 65 -10.73 -3.97 7.32
CA THR A 65 -10.70 -4.69 8.59
C THR A 65 -10.39 -6.17 8.37
N TYR A 66 -9.75 -6.82 9.34
CA TYR A 66 -9.38 -8.24 9.23
C TYR A 66 -10.60 -9.16 9.05
N GLN A 67 -11.75 -8.83 9.66
CA GLN A 67 -12.99 -9.61 9.53
C GLN A 67 -13.41 -9.75 8.06
N SER A 68 -13.14 -8.74 7.23
CA SER A 68 -13.45 -8.78 5.79
C SER A 68 -12.60 -9.77 4.98
N TYR A 69 -11.49 -10.26 5.53
CA TYR A 69 -10.57 -11.19 4.86
C TYR A 69 -11.17 -12.59 4.77
N ALA A 70 -11.94 -12.99 5.79
CA ALA A 70 -12.48 -14.34 5.92
C ALA A 70 -13.32 -14.77 4.71
N LYS A 71 -14.00 -13.83 4.05
CA LYS A 71 -14.81 -14.07 2.85
C LYS A 71 -13.99 -14.39 1.60
N LYS A 72 -12.69 -14.06 1.60
CA LYS A 72 -11.81 -14.17 0.42
C LYS A 72 -10.55 -15.01 0.68
N LYS A 73 -10.45 -15.66 1.85
CA LYS A 73 -9.27 -16.46 2.24
C LYS A 73 -9.09 -17.80 1.51
N LYS A 74 -10.09 -18.27 0.76
CA LYS A 74 -10.06 -19.59 0.10
C LYS A 74 -10.02 -19.49 -1.44
N ILE A 75 -9.53 -18.36 -1.98
CA ILE A 75 -9.42 -18.18 -3.44
C ILE A 75 -8.37 -19.15 -4.01
N THR A 76 -7.19 -19.22 -3.37
CA THR A 76 -6.13 -20.18 -3.71
C THR A 76 -5.53 -20.78 -2.44
N GLU A 77 -4.76 -21.85 -2.57
CA GLU A 77 -4.01 -22.46 -1.45
C GLU A 77 -3.00 -21.47 -0.86
N ASP A 78 -2.28 -20.74 -1.71
CA ASP A 78 -1.32 -19.71 -1.27
C ASP A 78 -2.00 -18.57 -0.50
N VAL A 79 -3.17 -18.11 -0.96
CA VAL A 79 -3.97 -17.11 -0.25
C VAL A 79 -4.39 -17.63 1.14
N PHE A 80 -4.81 -18.89 1.22
CA PHE A 80 -5.20 -19.50 2.48
C PHE A 80 -4.01 -19.66 3.44
N LYS A 81 -2.85 -20.06 2.91
CA LYS A 81 -1.58 -20.17 3.64
C LYS A 81 -1.16 -18.81 4.20
N ASN A 82 -1.15 -17.77 3.36
CA ASN A 82 -0.84 -16.40 3.77
C ASN A 82 -1.82 -15.93 4.86
N TYR A 83 -3.13 -16.05 4.63
CA TYR A 83 -4.16 -15.70 5.61
C TYR A 83 -3.90 -16.33 6.97
N SER A 84 -3.55 -17.62 7.00
CA SER A 84 -3.30 -18.37 8.23
C SER A 84 -2.00 -17.98 8.95
N GLN A 85 -1.09 -17.30 8.26
CA GLN A 85 0.21 -16.86 8.77
C GLN A 85 0.26 -15.36 9.11
N ILE A 86 -0.83 -14.61 8.91
CA ILE A 86 -0.91 -13.18 9.22
C ILE A 86 -0.58 -12.95 10.69
N LYS A 87 0.37 -12.04 10.93
CA LYS A 87 0.75 -11.59 12.29
C LYS A 87 0.61 -10.08 12.44
N LEU A 88 0.77 -9.34 11.35
CA LEU A 88 0.57 -7.89 11.31
C LEU A 88 -0.87 -7.56 10.92
N TYR A 89 -1.77 -7.54 11.90
CA TYR A 89 -3.18 -7.20 11.65
C TYR A 89 -3.38 -5.73 11.25
N PRO A 90 -4.44 -5.38 10.49
CA PRO A 90 -4.74 -4.01 10.08
C PRO A 90 -4.77 -2.99 11.23
N GLU A 91 -5.23 -3.39 12.42
CA GLU A 91 -5.27 -2.57 13.63
C GLU A 91 -3.86 -2.16 14.12
N LYS A 92 -2.81 -2.84 13.64
CA LYS A 92 -1.40 -2.56 13.93
C LYS A 92 -0.69 -1.81 12.81
N PHE A 93 -1.35 -1.53 11.68
CA PHE A 93 -0.71 -0.82 10.56
C PHE A 93 -0.26 0.59 10.95
N ASN A 94 -1.09 1.37 11.65
CA ASN A 94 -0.73 2.73 12.05
C ASN A 94 0.51 2.73 12.95
N GLU A 95 0.55 1.82 13.94
CA GLU A 95 1.70 1.64 14.81
C GLU A 95 2.96 1.24 14.03
N TYR A 96 2.82 0.33 13.06
CA TYR A 96 3.92 -0.13 12.22
C TYR A 96 4.46 0.98 11.29
N LEU A 97 3.58 1.75 10.66
CA LEU A 97 3.93 2.87 9.79
C LEU A 97 4.71 3.96 10.53
N LEU A 98 4.28 4.28 11.76
CA LEU A 98 4.98 5.25 12.61
C LEU A 98 6.31 4.69 13.14
N LYS A 99 6.29 3.51 13.77
CA LYS A 99 7.46 3.01 14.55
C LYS A 99 8.49 2.25 13.73
N LYS A 100 8.10 1.66 12.59
CA LYS A 100 8.98 0.77 11.79
C LYS A 100 9.26 1.30 10.40
N VAL A 101 8.30 1.96 9.76
CA VAL A 101 8.50 2.52 8.41
C VAL A 101 9.16 3.89 8.48
N GLY A 102 8.72 4.75 9.40
CA GLY A 102 9.33 6.05 9.68
C GLY A 102 8.47 7.27 9.35
N PHE A 103 7.17 7.11 9.18
CA PHE A 103 6.27 8.27 9.09
C PHE A 103 6.28 9.07 10.40
N GLU A 104 6.25 10.39 10.31
CA GLU A 104 6.35 11.30 11.45
C GLU A 104 5.00 11.42 12.18
N THR A 105 3.91 11.55 11.43
CA THR A 105 2.56 11.72 11.99
C THR A 105 1.56 10.77 11.36
N CYS A 106 0.44 10.57 12.06
CA CYS A 106 -0.72 9.83 11.60
C CYS A 106 -1.98 10.52 12.12
N GLU A 107 -2.86 10.93 11.22
CA GLU A 107 -4.10 11.65 11.54
C GLU A 107 -5.30 10.92 10.94
N LEU A 108 -6.39 10.83 11.70
CA LEU A 108 -7.67 10.37 11.14
C LEU A 108 -8.29 11.53 10.36
N VAL A 109 -8.40 11.38 9.04
CA VAL A 109 -9.00 12.39 8.16
C VAL A 109 -10.52 12.28 8.19
N ASP A 110 -11.03 11.08 7.97
CA ASP A 110 -12.46 10.85 7.86
C ASP A 110 -12.85 9.38 8.10
N ARG A 111 -14.15 9.15 8.30
CA ARG A 111 -14.84 7.86 8.22
C ARG A 111 -16.06 8.05 7.33
N PRO A 112 -15.92 7.89 6.00
CA PRO A 112 -17.01 8.15 5.08
C PRO A 112 -18.27 7.37 5.45
N ASP A 113 -19.41 8.05 5.42
CA ASP A 113 -20.69 7.36 5.55
C ASP A 113 -21.00 6.63 4.23
N HIS A 114 -21.53 5.42 4.37
CA HIS A 114 -21.88 4.56 3.26
C HIS A 114 -22.99 3.61 3.71
N SER A 115 -23.93 3.27 2.82
CA SER A 115 -25.07 2.40 3.16
C SER A 115 -24.63 1.01 3.66
N ALA A 116 -23.59 0.45 3.02
CA ALA A 116 -22.95 -0.78 3.45
C ALA A 116 -21.83 -0.52 4.47
N GLU A 117 -21.99 -1.08 5.68
CA GLU A 117 -21.09 -0.92 6.83
C GLU A 117 -19.63 -1.26 6.50
N GLY A 118 -19.40 -2.26 5.64
CA GLY A 118 -18.06 -2.68 5.23
C GLY A 118 -17.23 -1.60 4.53
N PHE A 119 -17.86 -0.54 4.01
CA PHE A 119 -17.19 0.60 3.35
C PHE A 119 -17.04 1.82 4.27
N ARG A 120 -17.55 1.78 5.51
CA ARG A 120 -17.37 2.84 6.52
C ARG A 120 -16.03 2.71 7.23
N ARG A 121 -14.93 2.84 6.46
CA ARG A 121 -13.57 2.61 6.97
C ARG A 121 -12.86 3.92 7.24
N PRO A 122 -12.02 3.98 8.29
CA PRO A 122 -11.23 5.16 8.56
C PRO A 122 -10.18 5.41 7.46
N ILE A 123 -10.07 6.66 7.05
CA ILE A 123 -9.01 7.15 6.17
C ILE A 123 -7.99 7.86 7.04
N TYR A 124 -6.76 7.36 7.03
CA TYR A 124 -5.64 7.96 7.75
C TYR A 124 -4.69 8.67 6.80
N LEU A 125 -4.22 9.84 7.22
CA LEU A 125 -3.13 10.58 6.57
C LEU A 125 -1.84 10.34 7.35
N PHE A 126 -0.81 9.86 6.68
CA PHE A 126 0.53 9.75 7.24
C PHE A 126 1.45 10.75 6.55
N THR A 127 2.22 11.51 7.33
CA THR A 127 3.16 12.50 6.79
C THR A 127 4.59 12.03 6.98
N LYS A 128 5.37 12.04 5.90
CA LYS A 128 6.82 11.81 5.93
C LYS A 128 7.50 13.09 6.41
N GLY A 129 8.44 12.97 7.36
CA GLY A 129 9.12 14.14 7.92
C GLY A 129 9.87 14.98 6.87
N ILE A 130 10.04 16.26 7.18
CA ILE A 130 10.78 17.19 6.32
C ILE A 130 12.27 17.07 6.63
N ASN A 131 13.09 16.74 5.63
CA ASN A 131 14.53 16.87 5.75
C ASN A 131 14.93 18.32 5.44
N VAL A 132 15.42 19.03 6.45
CA VAL A 132 15.80 20.46 6.36
C VAL A 132 17.00 20.68 5.43
N GLU A 133 17.78 19.65 5.14
CA GLU A 133 18.92 19.74 4.21
C GLU A 133 18.50 19.79 2.74
N THR A 134 17.37 19.16 2.37
CA THR A 134 16.87 19.09 0.98
C THR A 134 16.04 20.30 0.56
N SER A 135 15.64 21.16 1.49
CA SER A 135 14.80 22.35 1.22
C SER A 135 15.56 23.53 0.63
N LYS A 136 16.89 23.43 0.46
CA LYS A 136 17.74 24.47 -0.16
C LYS A 136 18.03 24.24 -1.66
N GLY A 137 17.66 23.09 -2.22
CA GLY A 137 17.80 22.81 -3.65
C GLY A 137 16.48 22.99 -4.39
N GLU A 138 16.51 23.56 -5.60
CA GLU A 138 15.32 23.59 -6.48
C GLU A 138 14.77 22.16 -6.66
N ILE A 139 13.47 21.97 -6.39
CA ILE A 139 12.78 20.69 -6.60
C ILE A 139 12.67 20.44 -8.10
N GLN A 140 13.66 19.77 -8.68
CA GLN A 140 13.60 19.37 -10.07
C GLN A 140 12.61 18.21 -10.20
N ARG A 141 11.43 18.49 -10.74
CA ARG A 141 10.41 17.48 -11.01
C ARG A 141 10.93 16.52 -12.09
N LYS A 142 11.49 15.38 -11.68
CA LYS A 142 11.82 14.29 -12.60
C LYS A 142 10.50 13.70 -13.12
N HIS A 143 10.23 13.85 -14.41
CA HIS A 143 9.19 13.10 -15.08
C HIS A 143 9.72 11.68 -15.32
N VAL A 144 9.19 10.69 -14.60
CA VAL A 144 9.64 9.30 -14.70
C VAL A 144 8.82 8.55 -15.72
N ILE A 145 9.50 7.90 -16.65
CA ILE A 145 8.93 6.92 -17.56
C ILE A 145 9.20 5.54 -16.94
N TYR A 146 8.14 4.82 -16.59
CA TYR A 146 8.27 3.42 -16.17
C TYR A 146 8.69 2.58 -17.38
N HIS A 147 9.90 2.03 -17.34
CA HIS A 147 10.36 1.07 -18.36
C HIS A 147 9.83 -0.33 -18.03
N TYR A 148 9.10 -0.91 -18.97
CA TYR A 148 8.48 -2.23 -18.86
C TYR A 148 9.52 -3.33 -19.03
N SER A 149 9.53 -4.30 -18.10
CA SER A 149 10.15 -5.61 -18.33
C SER A 149 9.02 -6.58 -18.68
N SER A 150 8.98 -6.97 -19.95
CA SER A 150 7.90 -7.69 -20.58
C SER A 150 8.01 -9.19 -20.38
N ASP A 151 7.89 -9.71 -19.15
CA ASP A 151 7.82 -11.16 -18.93
C ASP A 151 6.79 -11.51 -17.85
N SER A 152 5.51 -11.26 -18.15
CA SER A 152 4.39 -12.06 -17.63
C SER A 152 3.10 -11.58 -18.30
N HIS A 153 2.59 -12.39 -19.22
CA HIS A 153 1.25 -12.24 -19.78
C HIS A 153 0.25 -12.49 -18.64
N CYS A 154 -0.45 -11.45 -18.18
CA CYS A 154 -1.59 -11.63 -17.30
C CYS A 154 -2.79 -11.89 -18.22
N GLU A 155 -3.30 -13.11 -18.22
CA GLU A 155 -4.54 -13.42 -18.93
C GLU A 155 -5.72 -12.76 -18.19
N ASP A 156 -6.46 -11.88 -18.87
CA ASP A 156 -7.64 -11.17 -18.37
C ASP A 156 -8.90 -12.08 -18.27
N SER A 157 -8.73 -13.40 -18.16
CA SER A 157 -9.84 -14.36 -18.22
C SER A 157 -10.63 -14.52 -16.91
N ASP A 158 -10.21 -13.90 -15.80
CA ASP A 158 -10.86 -14.08 -14.49
C ASP A 158 -11.72 -12.88 -14.01
N VAL A 159 -12.05 -11.93 -14.89
CA VAL A 159 -13.07 -10.91 -14.57
C VAL A 159 -14.46 -11.46 -14.92
N ASP A 160 -14.87 -12.51 -14.21
CA ASP A 160 -16.28 -12.86 -14.17
C ASP A 160 -17.03 -11.76 -13.40
N GLN A 161 -18.00 -11.19 -14.10
CA GLN A 161 -18.88 -10.13 -13.62
C GLN A 161 -19.57 -10.55 -12.33
N LEU A 162 -19.23 -9.88 -11.22
CA LEU A 162 -20.06 -9.89 -10.03
C LEU A 162 -21.33 -9.10 -10.34
N SER A 163 -22.36 -9.79 -10.85
CA SER A 163 -23.74 -9.29 -10.81
C SER A 163 -24.32 -9.46 -9.40
N ASP A 164 -25.17 -8.50 -9.04
CA ASP A 164 -25.75 -8.20 -7.72
C ASP A 164 -26.24 -9.39 -6.85
#